data_AF-A0A558GXP6-F1
#
_entry.id   AF-A0A558GXP6-F1
#
_cell.length_a   1.000
_cell.length_b   1.000
_cell.length_c   1.000
_cell.angle_alpha   90.00
_cell.angle_beta   90.00
_cell.angle_gamma   90.00
#
_symmetry.space_group_name_H-M   'P 1'
#
loop_
_entity.id
_entity.type
_entity.pdbx_description
1 polymer ?
#
loop_
_entity_poly.entity_id
_entity_poly.type
_entity_poly.pdbx_seq_one_letter_code
_entity_poly.pdbx_strand_id
1 'polypeptide(L)'
;MSEETKRRTKRRYAHELYPHGEEFEVRPLEVELPYLYARAIGFQVWGTSWFDGETELAKEQARARTLQMIDACHIALMADAMHQGLTGQDAWAWAESRMDESGEWIYQRAVHYGVDPALIKPYQCGPEPDSHDHDEAVEGVTWTRVHRIQGKESECPDCTEPVEVTA
;
A
#
# COMPACT_ATOMS: atom_id res chain seq x y z
N MET A 1 5.04 37.79 -5.18
CA MET A 1 5.38 36.38 -5.42
C MET A 1 4.57 35.58 -4.44
N SER A 2 3.55 34.85 -4.91
CA SER A 2 2.72 34.01 -4.04
C SER A 2 3.60 32.93 -3.43
N GLU A 3 3.59 32.79 -2.10
CA GLU A 3 4.10 31.58 -1.45
C GLU A 3 3.35 30.40 -2.06
N GLU A 4 4.04 29.59 -2.87
CA GLU A 4 3.52 28.28 -3.26
C GLU A 4 3.33 27.49 -1.97
N THR A 5 2.08 27.36 -1.53
CA THR A 5 1.74 26.52 -0.39
C THR A 5 2.25 25.12 -0.70
N LYS A 6 3.22 24.64 0.08
CA LYS A 6 3.76 23.28 -0.09
C LYS A 6 2.61 22.29 -0.01
N ARG A 7 2.49 21.39 -0.99
CA ARG A 7 1.45 20.36 -1.03
C ARG A 7 2.07 18.98 -0.85
N ARG A 8 1.28 18.02 -0.34
CA ARG A 8 1.62 16.60 -0.26
C ARG A 8 0.47 15.75 -0.80
N THR A 9 0.73 14.51 -1.18
CA THR A 9 -0.31 13.55 -1.58
C THR A 9 -1.21 13.21 -0.39
N LYS A 10 -2.51 13.04 -0.64
CA LYS A 10 -3.48 12.55 0.34
C LYS A 10 -3.21 11.09 0.71
N ARG A 11 -2.78 10.27 -0.26
CA ARG A 11 -2.22 8.94 0.01
C ARG A 11 -0.89 9.06 0.74
N ARG A 12 -0.67 8.18 1.71
CA ARG A 12 0.50 8.18 2.60
C ARG A 12 1.13 6.79 2.67
N TYR A 13 2.43 6.75 2.94
CA TYR A 13 3.11 5.47 3.14
C TYR A 13 2.62 4.80 4.42
N ALA A 14 2.68 3.46 4.47
CA ALA A 14 2.16 2.70 5.61
C ALA A 14 2.72 3.17 6.97
N HIS A 15 4.01 3.50 7.03
CA HIS A 15 4.69 3.96 8.26
C HIS A 15 4.25 5.37 8.72
N GLU A 16 3.59 6.15 7.86
CA GLU A 16 3.06 7.47 8.19
C GLU A 16 1.65 7.40 8.78
N LEU A 17 0.92 6.30 8.51
CA LEU A 17 -0.47 6.12 8.96
C LEU A 17 -0.58 5.16 10.15
N TYR A 18 0.28 4.13 10.20
CA TYR A 18 0.20 3.08 11.21
C TYR A 18 1.51 3.00 11.99
N PRO A 19 1.44 2.74 13.30
CA PRO A 19 2.62 2.59 14.13
C PRO A 19 3.43 1.38 13.66
N HIS A 20 4.69 1.61 13.30
CA HIS A 20 5.66 0.54 13.03
C HIS A 20 6.59 0.39 14.24
N GLY A 21 7.08 -0.82 14.48
CA GLY A 21 7.92 -1.11 15.64
C GLY A 21 9.33 -0.56 15.42
N GLU A 22 9.94 -0.03 16.48
CA GLU A 22 11.37 0.25 16.46
C GLU A 22 12.18 -1.06 16.44
N GLU A 23 13.48 -0.97 16.18
CA GLU A 23 14.34 -2.14 16.16
C GLU A 23 14.30 -2.87 17.51
N PHE A 24 14.04 -4.19 17.47
CA PHE A 24 13.88 -5.06 18.64
C PHE A 24 12.65 -4.79 19.53
N GLU A 25 11.70 -3.95 19.08
CA GLU A 25 10.45 -3.75 19.79
C GLU A 25 9.54 -4.99 19.64
N VAL A 26 9.01 -5.48 20.77
CA VAL A 26 8.02 -6.57 20.79
C VAL A 26 6.66 -5.97 21.11
N ARG A 27 5.71 -6.11 20.18
CA ARG A 27 4.34 -5.62 20.34
C ARG A 27 3.29 -6.70 20.05
N PRO A 28 2.07 -6.55 20.60
CA PRO A 28 0.96 -7.43 20.25
C PRO A 28 0.68 -7.40 18.74
N LEU A 29 0.31 -8.56 18.18
CA LEU A 29 -0.01 -8.67 16.75
C LEU A 29 -1.18 -7.77 16.33
N GLU A 30 -2.17 -7.55 17.20
CA GLU A 30 -3.27 -6.61 16.96
C GLU A 30 -2.81 -5.17 16.67
N VAL A 31 -1.66 -4.78 17.20
CA VAL A 31 -1.04 -3.47 16.95
C VAL A 31 -0.24 -3.47 15.64
N GLU A 32 0.43 -4.59 15.33
CA GLU A 32 1.28 -4.73 14.14
C GLU A 32 0.51 -4.95 12.83
N LEU A 33 -0.58 -5.71 12.89
CA LEU A 33 -1.30 -6.18 11.71
C LEU A 33 -1.76 -5.06 10.77
N PRO A 34 -2.30 -3.93 11.26
CA PRO A 34 -2.64 -2.80 10.39
C PRO A 34 -1.43 -2.30 9.60
N TYR A 35 -0.26 -2.16 10.24
CA TYR A 35 0.96 -1.74 9.55
C TYR A 35 1.44 -2.79 8.54
N LEU A 36 1.42 -4.08 8.90
CA LEU A 36 1.85 -5.16 8.01
C LEU A 36 0.99 -5.22 6.74
N TYR A 37 -0.34 -5.11 6.89
CA TYR A 37 -1.25 -5.08 5.74
C TYR A 37 -1.11 -3.79 4.92
N ALA A 38 -1.00 -2.63 5.57
CA ALA A 38 -0.75 -1.37 4.87
C ALA A 38 0.57 -1.43 4.08
N ARG A 39 1.62 -2.04 4.63
CA ARG A 39 2.89 -2.25 3.94
C ARG A 39 2.73 -3.21 2.74
N ALA A 40 1.99 -4.30 2.89
CA ALA A 40 1.72 -5.23 1.80
C ALA A 40 0.96 -4.55 0.65
N ILE A 41 -0.07 -3.73 0.95
CA ILE A 41 -0.78 -2.90 -0.02
C ILE A 41 0.17 -1.91 -0.70
N GLY A 42 1.05 -1.24 0.06
CA GLY A 42 2.03 -0.31 -0.50
C GLY A 42 3.00 -0.97 -1.47
N PHE A 43 3.19 -2.28 -1.39
CA PHE A 43 3.98 -3.06 -2.34
C PHE A 43 3.16 -3.68 -3.48
N GLN A 44 1.88 -3.36 -3.67
CA GLN A 44 1.16 -3.86 -4.83
C GLN A 44 1.59 -3.15 -6.13
N VAL A 45 1.68 -3.92 -7.21
CA VAL A 45 2.19 -3.47 -8.51
C VAL A 45 1.21 -2.54 -9.26
N TRP A 46 -0.08 -2.64 -8.95
CA TRP A 46 -1.12 -1.95 -9.71
C TRP A 46 -1.00 -0.42 -9.64
N GLY A 47 -1.16 0.24 -10.79
CA GLY A 47 -1.12 1.70 -10.88
C GLY A 47 0.25 2.31 -10.59
N THR A 48 1.32 1.55 -10.79
CA THR A 48 2.71 2.00 -10.60
C THR A 48 3.55 1.75 -11.84
N SER A 49 4.65 2.47 -11.99
CA SER A 49 5.61 2.29 -13.09
C SER A 49 6.63 1.18 -12.79
N TRP A 50 6.21 0.16 -12.01
CA TRP A 50 7.11 -0.82 -11.39
C TRP A 50 8.04 -1.51 -12.38
N PHE A 51 7.54 -1.74 -13.60
CA PHE A 51 8.24 -2.46 -14.67
C PHE A 51 8.63 -1.56 -15.87
N ASP A 52 8.42 -0.25 -15.77
CA ASP A 52 8.59 0.67 -16.91
C ASP A 52 10.05 1.09 -17.12
N GLY A 53 10.94 0.75 -16.18
CA GLY A 53 12.36 1.08 -16.28
C GLY A 53 13.11 0.20 -17.28
N GLU A 54 13.74 0.82 -18.28
CA GLU A 54 14.46 0.11 -19.34
C GLU A 54 15.90 -0.27 -18.98
N THR A 55 16.48 0.35 -17.94
CA THR A 55 17.88 0.08 -17.53
C THR A 55 17.99 -1.24 -16.76
N GLU A 56 19.14 -1.90 -16.83
CA GLU A 56 19.39 -3.12 -16.04
C GLU A 56 19.25 -2.87 -14.53
N LEU A 57 19.66 -1.68 -14.06
CA LEU A 57 19.46 -1.26 -12.67
C LEU A 57 17.96 -1.21 -12.31
N ALA A 58 17.13 -0.65 -13.18
CA ALA A 58 15.69 -0.56 -12.92
C ALA A 58 15.03 -1.95 -12.93
N LYS A 59 15.46 -2.86 -13.81
CA LYS A 59 15.01 -4.27 -13.80
C LYS A 59 15.40 -4.99 -12.52
N GLU A 60 16.61 -4.77 -12.02
CA GLU A 60 17.06 -5.35 -10.76
C GLU A 60 16.29 -4.79 -9.55
N GLN A 61 16.03 -3.48 -9.54
CA GLN A 61 15.17 -2.86 -8.53
C GLN A 61 13.75 -3.42 -8.57
N ALA A 62 13.16 -3.58 -9.75
CA ALA A 62 11.83 -4.17 -9.92
C ALA A 62 11.78 -5.59 -9.35
N ARG A 63 12.77 -6.44 -9.66
CA ARG A 63 12.88 -7.81 -9.10
C ARG A 63 13.01 -7.81 -7.58
N ALA A 64 13.91 -6.99 -7.03
CA ALA A 64 14.09 -6.86 -5.58
C ALA A 64 12.79 -6.42 -4.90
N ARG A 65 12.06 -5.50 -5.53
CA ARG A 65 10.77 -5.02 -5.04
C ARG A 65 9.67 -6.08 -5.14
N THR A 66 9.63 -6.90 -6.19
CA THR A 66 8.71 -8.04 -6.27
C THR A 66 8.94 -9.04 -5.14
N LEU A 67 10.21 -9.34 -4.80
CA LEU A 67 10.51 -10.20 -3.64
C LEU A 67 10.02 -9.56 -2.34
N GLN A 68 10.25 -8.26 -2.15
CA GLN A 68 9.74 -7.53 -0.97
C GLN A 68 8.22 -7.52 -0.89
N MET A 69 7.51 -7.45 -2.02
CA MET A 69 6.05 -7.57 -2.06
C MET A 69 5.61 -8.96 -1.58
N ILE A 70 6.19 -10.02 -2.14
CA ILE A 70 5.88 -11.41 -1.76
C ILE A 70 6.14 -11.61 -0.27
N ASP A 71 7.29 -11.16 0.22
CA ASP A 71 7.65 -11.24 1.64
C ASP A 71 6.67 -10.45 2.52
N ALA A 72 6.30 -9.22 2.14
CA ALA A 72 5.36 -8.41 2.89
C ALA A 72 3.97 -9.06 2.99
N CYS A 73 3.47 -9.61 1.88
CA CYS A 73 2.21 -10.34 1.84
C CYS A 73 2.25 -11.61 2.72
N HIS A 74 3.32 -12.41 2.61
CA HIS A 74 3.49 -13.61 3.45
C HIS A 74 3.56 -13.26 4.93
N ILE A 75 4.36 -12.24 5.30
CA ILE A 75 4.49 -11.81 6.69
C ILE A 75 3.15 -11.36 7.25
N ALA A 76 2.38 -10.55 6.50
CA ALA A 76 1.07 -10.09 6.94
C ALA A 76 0.09 -11.25 7.15
N LEU A 77 -0.01 -12.17 6.18
CA LEU A 77 -0.88 -13.34 6.28
C LEU A 77 -0.46 -14.32 7.39
N MET A 78 0.84 -14.53 7.58
CA MET A 78 1.35 -15.38 8.66
C MET A 78 1.07 -14.77 10.04
N ALA A 79 1.31 -13.47 10.21
CA ALA A 79 1.00 -12.75 11.43
C ALA A 79 -0.50 -12.81 11.75
N ASP A 80 -1.34 -12.70 10.72
CA ASP A 80 -2.80 -12.79 10.86
C ASP A 80 -3.24 -14.21 11.29
N ALA A 81 -2.70 -15.24 10.64
CA ALA A 81 -2.96 -16.62 11.04
C ALA A 81 -2.60 -16.86 12.52
N MET A 82 -1.44 -16.34 12.95
CA MET A 82 -0.99 -16.45 14.34
C MET A 82 -1.88 -15.65 15.31
N HIS A 83 -2.38 -14.48 14.89
CA HIS A 83 -3.31 -13.70 15.69
C HIS A 83 -4.67 -14.40 15.85
N GLN A 84 -5.09 -15.19 14.86
CA GLN A 84 -6.26 -16.08 14.93
C GLN A 84 -6.01 -17.33 15.79
N GLY A 85 -4.82 -17.49 16.38
CA GLY A 85 -4.46 -18.61 17.24
C GLY A 85 -3.93 -19.84 16.50
N LEU A 86 -3.68 -19.75 15.20
CA LEU A 86 -3.04 -20.82 14.43
C LEU A 86 -1.53 -20.83 14.70
N THR A 87 -0.92 -22.01 14.62
CA THR A 87 0.53 -22.16 14.86
C THR A 87 1.15 -23.16 13.89
N GLY A 88 2.46 -23.03 13.65
CA GLY A 88 3.24 -23.96 12.83
C GLY A 88 2.63 -24.19 11.45
N GLN A 89 2.39 -25.46 11.11
CA GLN A 89 1.88 -25.88 9.81
C GLN A 89 0.48 -25.33 9.51
N ASP A 90 -0.37 -25.16 10.52
CA ASP A 90 -1.73 -24.66 10.33
C ASP A 90 -1.72 -23.18 9.93
N ALA A 91 -0.85 -22.39 10.55
CA ALA A 91 -0.66 -20.99 10.18
C ALA A 91 -0.10 -20.86 8.76
N TRP A 92 0.88 -21.69 8.42
CA TRP A 92 1.46 -21.71 7.07
C TRP A 92 0.43 -22.10 6.01
N ALA A 93 -0.30 -23.19 6.20
CA ALA A 93 -1.33 -23.63 5.27
C ALA A 93 -2.44 -22.58 5.10
N TRP A 94 -2.82 -21.90 6.18
CA TRP A 94 -3.78 -20.81 6.14
C TRP A 94 -3.28 -19.65 5.27
N ALA A 95 -2.02 -19.24 5.45
CA ALA A 95 -1.41 -18.14 4.70
C ALA A 95 -1.26 -18.48 3.21
N GLU A 96 -0.71 -19.65 2.88
CA GLU A 96 -0.51 -20.10 1.49
C GLU A 96 -1.82 -20.20 0.72
N SER A 97 -2.89 -20.71 1.35
CA SER A 97 -4.21 -20.82 0.70
C SER A 97 -4.84 -19.46 0.33
N ARG A 98 -4.29 -18.36 0.84
CA ARG A 98 -4.76 -16.97 0.66
C ARG A 98 -3.74 -16.11 -0.08
N MET A 99 -2.57 -16.66 -0.38
CA MET A 99 -1.56 -16.01 -1.18
C MET A 99 -1.95 -16.21 -2.65
N ASP A 100 -2.79 -15.32 -3.15
CA ASP A 100 -3.23 -15.34 -4.54
C ASP A 100 -2.59 -14.20 -5.35
N GLU A 101 -2.53 -14.37 -6.67
CA GLU A 101 -1.96 -13.36 -7.58
C GLU A 101 -2.83 -12.10 -7.67
N SER A 102 -4.10 -12.18 -7.26
CA SER A 102 -5.03 -11.05 -7.31
C SER A 102 -4.77 -10.03 -6.20
N GLY A 103 -4.24 -10.48 -5.05
CA GLY A 103 -4.09 -9.65 -3.86
C GLY A 103 -5.41 -9.34 -3.16
N GLU A 104 -6.52 -9.99 -3.56
CA GLU A 104 -7.85 -9.79 -2.99
C GLU A 104 -7.85 -10.09 -1.48
N TRP A 105 -7.18 -11.16 -1.05
CA TRP A 105 -7.07 -11.48 0.36
C TRP A 105 -6.32 -10.41 1.14
N ILE A 106 -5.24 -9.87 0.58
CA ILE A 106 -4.49 -8.78 1.23
C ILE A 106 -5.40 -7.56 1.40
N TYR A 107 -6.17 -7.21 0.38
CA TYR A 107 -7.15 -6.11 0.45
C TYR A 107 -8.22 -6.36 1.52
N GLN A 108 -8.89 -7.52 1.48
CA GLN A 108 -9.97 -7.86 2.41
C GLN A 108 -9.49 -7.90 3.86
N ARG A 109 -8.31 -8.46 4.11
CA ARG A 109 -7.73 -8.54 5.45
C ARG A 109 -7.22 -7.18 5.93
N ALA A 110 -6.68 -6.34 5.04
CA ALA A 110 -6.36 -4.95 5.37
C ALA A 110 -7.59 -4.20 5.90
N VAL A 111 -8.71 -4.26 5.16
CA VAL A 111 -9.98 -3.64 5.59
C VAL A 111 -10.48 -4.22 6.90
N HIS A 112 -10.37 -5.54 7.11
CA HIS A 112 -10.73 -6.19 8.37
C HIS A 112 -9.96 -5.63 9.57
N TYR A 113 -8.68 -5.31 9.40
CA TYR A 113 -7.83 -4.70 10.43
C TYR A 113 -7.90 -3.15 10.46
N GLY A 114 -8.90 -2.56 9.79
CA GLY A 114 -9.14 -1.11 9.82
C GLY A 114 -8.19 -0.29 8.94
N VAL A 115 -7.45 -0.94 8.03
CA VAL A 115 -6.66 -0.24 7.03
C VAL A 115 -7.56 0.20 5.89
N ASP A 116 -7.52 1.48 5.52
CA ASP A 116 -8.11 1.97 4.28
C ASP A 116 -7.08 1.84 3.13
N PRO A 117 -7.24 0.88 2.19
CA PRO A 117 -6.28 0.66 1.13
C PRO A 117 -6.18 1.86 0.17
N ALA A 118 -7.24 2.66 0.01
CA ALA A 118 -7.25 3.81 -0.89
C ALA A 118 -6.35 4.95 -0.39
N LEU A 119 -6.06 4.99 0.92
CA LEU A 119 -5.14 5.94 1.52
C LEU A 119 -3.67 5.48 1.46
N ILE A 120 -3.40 4.25 1.07
CA ILE A 120 -2.03 3.73 1.01
C ILE A 120 -1.36 4.17 -0.28
N LYS A 121 -0.22 4.85 -0.12
CA LYS A 121 0.64 5.25 -1.24
C LYS A 121 1.54 4.08 -1.65
N PRO A 122 1.59 3.70 -2.94
CA PRO A 122 2.52 2.71 -3.42
C PRO A 122 3.97 3.12 -3.17
N TYR A 123 4.81 2.17 -2.78
CA TYR A 123 6.23 2.41 -2.62
C TYR A 123 6.88 2.63 -3.98
N GLN A 124 7.72 3.65 -4.06
CA GLN A 124 8.36 4.04 -5.31
C GLN A 124 9.31 2.93 -5.81
N CYS A 125 9.13 2.57 -7.08
CA CYS A 125 10.02 1.73 -7.86
C CYS A 125 10.13 2.35 -9.26
N GLY A 126 11.15 3.18 -9.48
CA GLY A 126 11.27 4.00 -10.70
C GLY A 126 10.61 5.38 -10.57
N PRO A 127 10.34 6.05 -11.70
CA PRO A 127 9.71 7.37 -11.72
C PRO A 127 8.26 7.32 -11.19
N GLU A 128 7.66 8.46 -10.87
CA GLU A 128 6.22 8.50 -10.60
C GLU A 128 5.44 8.31 -11.92
N PRO A 129 4.35 7.53 -11.95
CA PRO A 129 3.51 7.40 -13.13
C PRO A 129 2.98 8.74 -13.64
N ASP A 130 2.94 8.90 -14.96
CA ASP A 130 2.37 10.08 -15.62
C ASP A 130 0.83 9.99 -15.76
N SER A 131 0.19 9.08 -15.03
CA SER A 131 -1.27 9.01 -14.91
C SER A 131 -1.67 8.34 -13.60
N HIS A 132 -2.86 8.66 -13.10
CA HIS A 132 -3.43 8.08 -11.88
C HIS A 132 -4.96 8.02 -11.99
N ASP A 133 -5.61 7.33 -11.06
CA ASP A 133 -7.05 7.10 -11.09
C ASP A 133 -7.79 7.94 -10.04
N HIS A 134 -8.95 8.47 -10.42
CA HIS A 134 -9.93 9.11 -9.54
C HIS A 134 -11.19 8.26 -9.47
N ASP A 135 -11.66 8.00 -8.25
CA ASP A 135 -12.89 7.25 -8.02
C ASP A 135 -14.07 8.21 -7.81
N GLU A 136 -15.12 8.04 -8.61
CA GLU A 136 -16.40 8.74 -8.48
C GLU A 136 -17.46 7.75 -8.00
N ALA A 137 -18.08 8.04 -6.84
CA ALA A 137 -19.19 7.23 -6.33
C ALA A 137 -20.41 7.33 -7.26
N VAL A 138 -21.04 6.20 -7.55
CA VAL A 138 -22.25 6.13 -8.38
C VAL A 138 -23.47 5.86 -7.50
N GLU A 139 -24.48 6.72 -7.59
CA GLU A 139 -25.68 6.61 -6.77
C GLU A 139 -26.41 5.27 -7.02
N GLY A 140 -26.76 4.58 -5.94
CA GLY A 140 -27.55 3.35 -5.98
C GLY A 140 -26.76 2.06 -6.24
N VAL A 141 -25.43 2.10 -6.31
CA VAL A 141 -24.57 0.92 -6.49
C VAL A 141 -23.34 0.97 -5.58
N THR A 142 -22.71 -0.19 -5.35
CA THR A 142 -21.53 -0.33 -4.48
C THR A 142 -20.19 -0.18 -5.24
N TRP A 143 -20.22 -0.02 -6.56
CA TRP A 143 -19.03 0.15 -7.38
C TRP A 143 -18.79 1.64 -7.68
N THR A 144 -17.52 2.01 -7.90
CA THR A 144 -17.11 3.38 -8.26
C THR A 144 -16.78 3.46 -9.74
N ARG A 145 -17.09 4.60 -10.36
CA ARG A 145 -16.60 4.91 -11.70
C ARG A 145 -15.16 5.39 -11.58
N VAL A 146 -14.26 4.72 -12.28
CA VAL A 146 -12.82 5.05 -12.28
C VAL A 146 -12.51 5.94 -13.48
N HIS A 147 -11.92 7.11 -13.22
CA HIS A 147 -11.45 8.06 -14.24
C HIS A 147 -9.93 8.10 -14.25
N ARG A 148 -9.30 7.79 -15.38
CA ARG A 148 -7.84 7.93 -15.53
C ARG A 148 -7.47 9.37 -15.88
N ILE A 149 -6.75 10.02 -14.97
CA ILE A 149 -6.25 11.39 -15.08
C ILE A 149 -4.82 11.37 -15.61
N GLN A 150 -4.52 12.29 -16.53
CA GLN A 150 -3.17 12.49 -17.03
C GLN A 150 -2.36 13.39 -16.09
N GLY A 151 -1.09 13.07 -15.91
CA GLY A 151 -0.18 13.74 -14.98
C GLY A 151 0.05 12.96 -13.69
N LYS A 152 1.09 13.36 -12.98
CA LYS A 152 1.51 12.77 -11.70
C LYS A 152 0.49 13.06 -10.61
N GLU A 153 0.28 12.08 -9.73
CA GLU A 153 -0.59 12.25 -8.57
C GLU A 153 -0.09 13.37 -7.65
N SER A 154 1.23 13.50 -7.49
CA SER A 154 1.88 14.54 -6.69
C SER A 154 1.65 15.98 -7.19
N GLU A 155 1.19 16.13 -8.44
CA GLU A 155 0.88 17.41 -9.07
C GLU A 155 -0.64 17.65 -9.18
N CYS A 156 -1.46 16.63 -8.88
CA CYS A 156 -2.91 16.71 -9.01
C CYS A 156 -3.54 17.49 -7.83
N PRO A 157 -4.34 18.55 -8.09
CA PRO A 157 -4.97 19.33 -7.02
C PRO A 157 -5.97 18.52 -6.18
N ASP A 158 -6.59 17.49 -6.76
CA ASP A 158 -7.57 16.65 -6.08
C ASP A 158 -6.91 15.53 -5.26
N CYS A 159 -5.74 15.06 -5.66
CA CYS A 159 -4.99 14.03 -4.92
C CYS A 159 -3.99 14.61 -3.92
N THR A 160 -3.85 15.94 -3.85
CA THR A 160 -2.95 16.61 -2.92
C THR A 160 -3.68 17.50 -1.93
N GLU A 161 -3.01 17.79 -0.83
CA GLU A 161 -3.47 18.67 0.25
C GLU A 161 -2.35 19.62 0.67
N PRO A 162 -2.66 20.83 1.15
CA PRO A 162 -1.65 21.73 1.69
C PRO A 162 -0.97 21.12 2.92
N VAL A 163 0.34 21.32 3.02
CA VAL A 163 1.11 20.98 4.21
C VAL A 163 1.01 22.15 5.16
N GLU A 164 0.32 21.96 6.28
CA GLU A 164 0.34 22.93 7.37
C GLU A 164 1.77 23.07 7.89
N VAL A 165 2.35 24.26 7.76
CA VAL A 165 3.63 24.57 8.39
C VAL A 165 3.32 24.88 9.84
N THR A 166 3.37 23.87 10.70
CA THR A 166 3.38 24.07 12.15
C THR A 166 4.67 24.81 12.50
N ALA A 167 4.53 26.07 12.90
CA ALA A 167 5.62 26.92 13.40
C ALA A 167 6.17 26.42 14.74
#